data_AF-A0A7K4DUF5-F1
#
_entry.id   AF-A0A7K4DUF5-F1
#
_cell.length_a   1.000
_cell.length_b   1.000
_cell.length_c   1.000
_cell.angle_alpha   90.00
_cell.angle_beta   90.00
_cell.angle_gamma   90.00
#
_symmetry.space_group_name_H-M   'P 1'
#
loop_
_entity.id
_entity.type
_entity.pdbx_description
1 polymer ?
#
loop_
_entity_poly.entity_id
_entity_poly.type
_entity_poly.pdbx_seq_one_letter_code
_entity_poly.pdbx_strand_id
1 'polypeptide(L)'
;MATMFLIYSRFQESTIISPDVLQVLERLAIGFYLVISLSIVILFMGLHSYHKNSAQQNNNSLQFIISSLFLRKRSKKIFWITFFIYGAFFSLASGTLIYQPDVSFSLHYGADVPSAFIAPCCDPLGYMPKIIVYLTDNVGLQIIPINLLLQITVSYLVAFNMTIAIPAISLSKKTGGFCGTGTVSG
;
A
#
# COMPACT_ATOMS: atom_id res chain seq x y z
N MET A 1 -15.02 -8.19 7.23
CA MET A 1 -14.87 -6.72 7.05
C MET A 1 -16.20 -6.00 7.15
N ALA A 2 -17.17 -6.29 6.28
CA ALA A 2 -18.49 -5.63 6.30
C ALA A 2 -19.24 -5.80 7.63
N THR A 3 -19.14 -6.98 8.27
CA THR A 3 -19.76 -7.24 9.58
C THR A 3 -19.14 -6.40 10.71
N MET A 4 -17.82 -6.23 10.73
CA MET A 4 -17.13 -5.36 11.69
C MET A 4 -17.51 -3.88 11.50
N PHE A 5 -17.67 -3.45 10.24
CA PHE A 5 -18.13 -2.10 9.91
C PHE A 5 -19.57 -1.84 10.42
N LEU A 6 -20.47 -2.81 10.26
CA LEU A 6 -21.84 -2.73 10.78
C LEU A 6 -21.93 -2.77 12.30
N ILE A 7 -21.03 -3.50 12.97
CA ILE A 7 -20.93 -3.50 14.43
C ILE A 7 -20.43 -2.14 14.92
N TYR A 8 -19.49 -1.53 14.20
CA TYR A 8 -18.93 -0.24 14.56
C TYR A 8 -19.93 0.91 14.41
N SER A 9 -20.80 0.88 13.39
CA SER A 9 -21.89 1.86 13.26
C SER A 9 -22.94 1.80 14.37
N ARG A 10 -23.00 0.71 15.16
CA ARG A 10 -23.91 0.60 16.32
C ARG A 10 -23.43 1.39 17.54
N PHE A 11 -22.14 1.75 17.61
CA PHE A 11 -21.60 2.56 18.71
C PHE A 11 -21.79 4.08 18.50
N GLN A 12 -22.55 4.45 17.47
CA GLN A 12 -22.80 5.84 17.06
C GLN A 12 -23.72 6.63 18.00
N GLU A 13 -24.56 5.96 18.80
CA GLU A 13 -25.51 6.66 19.69
C GLU A 13 -24.91 7.06 21.05
N SER A 14 -23.78 6.49 21.46
CA SER A 14 -23.12 6.83 22.73
C SER A 14 -22.16 8.00 22.54
N THR A 15 -22.70 9.21 22.40
CA THR A 15 -21.97 10.50 22.48
C THR A 15 -21.36 10.77 23.86
N ILE A 16 -21.53 9.86 24.81
CA ILE A 16 -20.88 9.86 26.11
C ILE A 16 -19.64 8.96 25.98
N ILE A 17 -18.47 9.59 25.80
CA ILE A 17 -17.16 8.93 25.83
C ILE A 17 -16.94 8.44 27.26
N SER A 18 -17.55 7.30 27.60
CA SER A 18 -17.26 6.55 28.82
C SER A 18 -15.97 5.75 28.59
N PRO A 19 -15.08 5.60 29.59
CA PRO A 19 -13.81 4.88 29.44
C PRO A 19 -13.99 3.43 28.94
N ASP A 20 -15.15 2.83 29.19
CA ASP A 20 -15.49 1.49 28.70
C ASP A 20 -15.62 1.42 27.17
N VAL A 21 -16.08 2.49 26.52
CA VAL A 21 -16.24 2.55 25.06
C VAL A 21 -14.88 2.67 24.37
N LEU A 22 -13.90 3.34 25.01
CA LEU A 22 -12.54 3.47 24.50
C LEU A 22 -11.83 2.11 24.44
N GLN A 23 -11.98 1.27 25.46
CA GLN A 23 -11.37 -0.06 25.48
C GLN A 23 -11.97 -0.99 24.41
N VAL A 24 -13.29 -0.91 24.18
CA VAL A 24 -13.96 -1.66 23.11
C VAL A 24 -13.49 -1.18 21.74
N LEU A 25 -13.33 0.13 21.58
CA LEU A 25 -12.85 0.79 20.36
C LEU A 25 -11.43 0.32 19.98
N GLU A 26 -10.50 0.30 20.93
CA GLU A 26 -9.13 -0.16 20.71
C GLU A 26 -9.08 -1.64 20.31
N ARG A 27 -9.83 -2.51 21.00
CA ARG A 27 -9.89 -3.94 20.68
C ARG A 27 -10.44 -4.17 19.27
N LEU A 28 -11.48 -3.42 18.88
CA LEU A 28 -12.04 -3.53 17.54
C LEU A 28 -11.06 -3.01 16.48
N ALA A 29 -10.37 -1.90 16.77
CA ALA A 29 -9.34 -1.36 15.89
C ALA A 29 -8.20 -2.36 15.65
N ILE A 30 -7.63 -2.93 16.71
CA ILE A 30 -6.57 -3.94 16.60
C ILE A 30 -7.06 -5.15 15.79
N GLY A 31 -8.26 -5.65 16.08
CA GLY A 31 -8.86 -6.75 15.33
C GLY A 31 -9.02 -6.43 13.84
N PHE A 32 -9.44 -5.20 13.51
CA PHE A 32 -9.59 -4.75 12.14
C PHE A 32 -8.25 -4.71 11.38
N TYR A 33 -7.20 -4.14 11.98
CA TYR A 33 -5.86 -4.09 11.38
C TYR A 33 -5.24 -5.49 11.22
N LEU A 34 -5.46 -6.40 12.19
CA LEU A 34 -5.00 -7.79 12.09
C LEU A 34 -5.67 -8.54 10.93
N VAL A 35 -6.99 -8.39 10.78
CA VAL A 35 -7.71 -9.04 9.67
C VAL A 35 -7.28 -8.46 8.33
N ILE A 36 -7.06 -7.14 8.23
CA ILE A 36 -6.53 -6.49 7.03
C ILE A 36 -5.15 -7.06 6.66
N SER A 37 -4.22 -7.07 7.62
CA SER A 37 -2.85 -7.50 7.36
C SER A 37 -2.81 -8.97 6.94
N LEU A 38 -3.58 -9.84 7.61
CA LEU A 38 -3.69 -11.25 7.26
C LEU A 38 -4.28 -11.43 5.85
N SER A 39 -5.32 -10.66 5.51
CA SER A 39 -5.92 -10.69 4.18
C SER A 39 -4.92 -10.30 3.10
N ILE A 40 -4.15 -9.23 3.32
CA ILE A 40 -3.10 -8.77 2.40
C ILE A 40 -2.03 -9.86 2.21
N VAL A 41 -1.56 -10.49 3.30
CA VAL A 41 -0.56 -11.57 3.24
C VAL A 41 -1.07 -12.75 2.42
N ILE A 42 -2.30 -13.20 2.68
CA ILE A 42 -2.92 -14.31 1.94
C ILE A 42 -3.05 -13.96 0.45
N LEU A 43 -3.44 -12.73 0.12
CA LEU A 43 -3.54 -12.26 -1.28
C LEU A 43 -2.18 -12.30 -1.99
N PHE A 44 -1.12 -11.79 -1.35
CA PHE A 44 0.22 -11.82 -1.94
C PHE A 44 0.76 -13.25 -2.10
N MET A 45 0.52 -14.13 -1.12
CA MET A 45 0.89 -15.54 -1.21
C MET A 45 0.14 -16.27 -2.32
N GLY A 46 -1.18 -16.04 -2.43
CA GLY A 46 -2.02 -16.60 -3.49
C GLY A 46 -1.56 -16.17 -4.87
N LEU A 47 -1.26 -14.88 -5.03
CA LEU A 47 -0.75 -14.33 -6.28
C LEU A 47 0.64 -14.90 -6.66
N HIS A 48 1.53 -15.06 -5.68
CA HIS A 48 2.83 -15.67 -5.90
C HIS A 48 2.71 -17.14 -6.35
N SER A 49 1.85 -17.92 -5.67
CA SER A 49 1.57 -19.31 -6.01
C SER A 49 0.96 -19.43 -7.41
N TYR A 50 0.02 -18.54 -7.75
CA TYR A 50 -0.60 -18.47 -9.08
C TYR A 50 0.45 -18.23 -10.17
N HIS A 51 1.29 -17.19 -10.04
CA HIS A 51 2.35 -16.94 -11.01
C HIS A 51 3.36 -18.09 -11.12
N LYS A 52 3.68 -18.75 -10.00
CA LYS A 52 4.57 -19.92 -10.01
C LYS A 52 3.98 -21.08 -10.81
N ASN A 53 2.71 -21.40 -10.56
CA ASN A 53 2.01 -22.50 -11.23
C ASN A 53 1.77 -22.19 -12.72
N SER A 54 1.37 -20.96 -13.05
CA SER A 54 1.17 -20.51 -14.44
C SER A 54 2.47 -20.50 -15.25
N ALA A 55 3.62 -20.30 -14.61
CA ALA A 55 4.93 -20.39 -15.28
C ALA A 55 5.39 -21.85 -15.52
N GLN A 56 4.79 -22.85 -14.87
CA GLN A 56 5.12 -24.27 -15.10
C GLN A 56 4.29 -24.89 -16.22
N GLN A 57 3.15 -24.30 -16.56
CA GLN A 57 2.20 -24.85 -17.54
C GLN A 57 2.71 -24.86 -18.99
N ASN A 58 3.88 -24.26 -19.27
CA ASN A 58 4.63 -24.28 -20.54
C ASN A 58 3.80 -24.12 -21.82
N ASN A 59 2.72 -23.35 -21.73
CA ASN A 59 1.87 -22.97 -22.86
C ASN A 59 2.27 -21.56 -23.31
N ASN A 60 2.26 -21.27 -24.61
CA ASN A 60 2.50 -19.93 -25.17
C ASN A 60 1.36 -18.92 -24.89
N SER A 61 0.61 -19.11 -23.80
CA SER A 61 -0.46 -18.21 -23.40
C SER A 61 0.12 -16.92 -22.81
N LEU A 62 -0.63 -15.82 -22.94
CA LEU A 62 -0.28 -14.51 -22.37
C LEU A 62 0.02 -14.61 -20.86
N GLN A 63 -0.71 -15.48 -20.15
CA GLN A 63 -0.55 -15.73 -18.71
C GLN A 63 0.82 -16.32 -18.37
N PHE A 64 1.34 -17.23 -19.20
CA PHE A 64 2.68 -17.80 -19.05
C PHE A 64 3.78 -16.75 -19.27
N ILE A 65 3.64 -15.92 -20.32
CA ILE A 65 4.60 -14.85 -20.63
C ILE A 65 4.68 -13.83 -19.48
N ILE A 66 3.53 -13.39 -18.95
CA ILE A 66 3.50 -12.45 -17.81
C ILE A 66 4.09 -13.10 -16.57
N SER A 67 3.70 -14.34 -16.26
CA SER A 67 4.15 -15.03 -15.05
C SER A 67 5.65 -15.34 -15.07
N SER A 68 6.18 -15.78 -16.22
CA SER A 68 7.62 -16.01 -16.41
C SER A 68 8.43 -14.71 -16.32
N LEU A 69 7.91 -13.60 -16.87
CA LEU A 69 8.53 -12.29 -16.73
C LEU A 69 8.59 -11.85 -15.26
N PHE A 70 7.51 -12.04 -14.51
CA PHE A 70 7.40 -11.68 -13.10
C PHE A 70 8.31 -12.52 -12.20
N LEU A 71 8.56 -13.78 -12.55
CA LEU A 71 9.45 -14.66 -11.79
C LEU A 71 10.94 -14.34 -11.95
N ARG A 72 11.32 -13.63 -13.02
CA ARG A 72 12.71 -13.27 -13.32
C ARG A 72 13.31 -12.34 -12.26
N LYS A 73 14.54 -12.63 -11.81
CA LYS A 73 15.24 -11.84 -10.76
C LYS A 73 15.31 -10.33 -11.06
N ARG A 74 15.59 -9.95 -12.31
CA ARG A 74 15.65 -8.54 -12.75
C ARG A 74 14.31 -7.84 -12.62
N SER A 75 13.24 -8.48 -13.10
CA SER A 75 11.87 -7.98 -13.04
C SER A 75 11.38 -7.84 -11.60
N LYS A 76 11.65 -8.83 -10.74
CA LYS A 76 11.36 -8.74 -9.29
C LYS A 76 12.06 -7.55 -8.63
N LYS A 77 13.31 -7.28 -9.00
CA LYS A 77 14.06 -6.12 -8.47
C LYS A 77 13.40 -4.80 -8.91
N ILE A 78 13.01 -4.69 -10.18
CA ILE A 78 12.28 -3.53 -10.72
C ILE A 78 10.95 -3.33 -9.98
N PHE A 79 10.20 -4.42 -9.79
CA PHE A 79 8.93 -4.40 -9.09
C PHE A 79 9.07 -3.80 -7.67
N TRP A 80 9.96 -4.38 -6.85
CA TRP A 80 10.12 -3.93 -5.46
C TRP A 80 10.66 -2.51 -5.35
N ILE A 81 11.62 -2.12 -6.20
CA ILE A 81 12.13 -0.73 -6.23
C ILE A 81 11.01 0.24 -6.57
N THR A 82 10.24 -0.04 -7.62
CA THR A 82 9.13 0.84 -8.04
C THR A 82 8.04 0.89 -6.97
N PHE A 83 7.70 -0.25 -6.37
CA PHE A 83 6.68 -0.35 -5.33
C PHE A 83 7.00 0.53 -4.13
N PHE A 84 8.22 0.46 -3.60
CA PHE A 84 8.61 1.26 -2.42
C PHE A 84 8.78 2.74 -2.75
N ILE A 85 9.41 3.07 -3.89
CA ILE A 85 9.59 4.48 -4.29
C ILE A 85 8.22 5.13 -4.50
N TYR A 86 7.37 4.52 -5.32
CA TYR A 86 6.05 5.06 -5.60
C TYR A 86 5.18 5.09 -4.34
N GLY A 87 5.25 4.06 -3.49
CA GLY A 87 4.53 4.01 -2.23
C GLY A 87 4.92 5.13 -1.27
N ALA A 88 6.20 5.51 -1.21
CA ALA A 88 6.66 6.65 -0.41
C ALA A 88 6.11 7.99 -0.96
N PHE A 89 6.16 8.20 -2.28
CA PHE A 89 5.56 9.38 -2.91
C PHE A 89 4.04 9.44 -2.71
N PHE A 90 3.36 8.31 -2.83
CA PHE A 90 1.92 8.23 -2.64
C PHE A 90 1.55 8.54 -1.18
N SER A 91 2.32 8.04 -0.20
CA SER A 91 2.10 8.32 1.22
C SER A 91 2.12 9.82 1.55
N LEU A 92 2.99 10.59 0.89
CA LEU A 92 3.04 12.05 0.99
C LEU A 92 1.80 12.69 0.35
N ALA A 93 1.43 12.25 -0.84
CA ALA A 93 0.30 12.80 -1.58
C ALA A 93 -1.08 12.47 -0.95
N SER A 94 -1.22 11.29 -0.34
CA SER A 94 -2.46 10.82 0.27
C SER A 94 -2.71 11.38 1.67
N GLY A 95 -1.79 12.18 2.21
CA GLY A 95 -1.86 12.66 3.59
C GLY A 95 -1.72 11.53 4.62
N THR A 96 -1.15 10.38 4.24
CA THR A 96 -0.76 9.33 5.20
C THR A 96 0.46 9.81 5.99
N LEU A 97 1.41 10.47 5.31
CA LEU A 97 2.48 11.23 5.94
C LEU A 97 2.09 12.71 5.93
N ILE A 98 1.86 13.28 7.10
CA ILE A 98 1.50 14.69 7.24
C ILE A 98 2.69 15.44 7.83
N TYR A 99 3.15 16.43 7.07
CA TYR A 99 4.11 17.40 7.55
C TYR A 99 3.38 18.72 7.81
N GLN A 100 3.35 19.13 9.06
CA GLN A 100 2.71 20.36 9.51
C GLN A 100 3.75 21.21 10.26
N PRO A 101 4.44 22.12 9.56
CA PRO A 101 5.51 22.93 10.16
C PRO A 101 4.97 24.09 11.01
N ASP A 102 3.71 24.48 10.84
CA ASP A 102 3.10 25.64 11.49
C ASP A 102 2.42 25.33 12.83
N VAL A 103 2.37 24.06 13.25
CA VAL A 103 1.79 23.62 14.52
C VAL A 103 2.75 22.68 15.23
N SER A 104 3.15 23.00 16.47
CA SER A 104 3.88 22.07 17.32
C SER A 104 2.89 21.13 18.01
N PHE A 105 3.00 19.83 17.73
CA PHE A 105 2.11 18.82 18.32
C PHE A 105 2.18 18.81 19.86
N SER A 106 3.35 19.09 20.44
CA SER A 106 3.55 19.22 21.89
C SER A 106 2.81 20.41 22.52
N LEU A 107 2.73 21.56 21.83
CA LEU A 107 2.12 22.78 22.38
C LEU A 107 0.61 22.85 22.16
N HIS A 108 0.13 22.35 21.01
CA HIS A 108 -1.29 22.44 20.64
C HIS A 108 -2.15 21.25 21.08
N TYR A 109 -1.56 20.06 21.19
CA TYR A 109 -2.28 18.84 21.57
C TYR A 109 -1.84 18.27 22.92
N GLY A 110 -0.83 18.86 23.58
CA GLY A 110 -0.30 18.38 24.87
C GLY A 110 0.22 16.95 24.80
N ALA A 111 0.60 16.49 23.60
CA ALA A 111 1.02 15.12 23.37
C ALA A 111 2.53 14.97 23.63
N ASP A 112 2.91 14.01 24.48
CA ASP A 112 4.31 13.61 24.63
C ASP A 112 4.81 13.02 23.31
N VAL A 113 5.78 13.66 22.68
CA VAL A 113 6.42 13.13 21.47
C VAL A 113 7.58 12.22 21.89
N PRO A 114 7.65 10.95 21.43
CA PRO A 114 6.75 10.27 20.50
C PRO A 114 5.55 9.60 21.20
N SER A 115 4.35 9.77 20.64
CA SER A 115 3.14 9.08 21.09
C SER A 115 2.32 8.55 19.91
N ALA A 116 1.63 7.45 20.14
CA ALA A 116 0.68 6.87 19.21
C ALA A 116 -0.67 6.73 19.93
N PHE A 117 -1.74 7.22 19.32
CA PHE A 117 -3.09 7.09 19.87
C PHE A 117 -4.08 6.75 18.76
N ILE A 118 -5.13 6.03 19.16
CA ILE A 118 -6.21 5.62 18.27
C ILE A 118 -7.32 6.66 18.38
N ALA A 119 -7.65 7.27 17.25
CA ALA A 119 -8.76 8.21 17.17
C ALA A 119 -9.84 7.63 16.26
N PRO A 120 -11.13 7.81 16.60
CA PRO A 120 -12.17 7.59 15.63
C PRO A 120 -12.09 8.65 14.52
N CYS A 121 -12.33 8.25 13.28
CA CYS A 121 -12.41 9.16 12.14
C CYS A 121 -13.63 8.83 11.28
N CYS A 122 -14.10 9.86 10.57
CA CYS A 122 -15.14 9.87 9.54
C CYS A 122 -16.59 10.05 10.01
N ASP A 123 -17.42 10.46 9.05
CA ASP A 123 -18.86 10.79 9.15
C ASP A 123 -19.77 9.60 9.52
N PRO A 124 -21.06 9.83 9.79
CA PRO A 124 -22.08 8.84 10.17
C PRO A 124 -22.11 7.52 9.38
N LEU A 125 -21.65 7.54 8.12
CA LEU A 125 -21.58 6.38 7.24
C LEU A 125 -20.11 6.10 6.92
N GLY A 126 -19.33 5.64 7.89
CA GLY A 126 -17.89 5.50 7.63
C GLY A 126 -16.97 5.49 8.83
N TYR A 127 -17.51 5.47 10.04
CA TYR A 127 -16.72 5.48 11.26
C TYR A 127 -15.64 4.38 11.13
N MET A 128 -14.37 4.76 11.22
CA MET A 128 -13.25 3.82 11.11
C MET A 128 -12.11 4.26 12.05
N PRO A 129 -11.46 3.31 12.75
CA PRO A 129 -10.34 3.63 13.61
C PRO A 129 -9.12 4.07 12.78
N LYS A 130 -8.66 5.30 13.01
CA LYS A 130 -7.36 5.77 12.49
C LYS A 130 -6.31 5.71 13.59
N ILE A 131 -5.10 5.32 13.21
CA ILE A 131 -3.94 5.39 14.11
C ILE A 131 -3.20 6.67 13.75
N ILE A 132 -2.99 7.54 14.74
CA ILE A 132 -2.17 8.74 14.60
C ILE A 132 -0.88 8.48 15.39
N VAL A 133 0.25 8.62 14.72
CA VAL A 133 1.59 8.52 15.33
C VAL A 133 2.28 9.86 15.16
N TYR A 134 2.62 10.51 16.26
CA TYR A 134 3.48 11.69 16.25
C TYR A 134 4.93 11.24 16.33
N LEU A 135 5.67 11.40 15.23
CA LEU A 135 7.08 11.01 15.13
C LEU A 135 7.98 12.13 15.68
N THR A 136 7.69 13.37 15.28
CA THR A 136 8.36 14.60 15.73
C THR A 136 7.32 15.71 15.87
N ASP A 137 7.69 16.85 16.44
CA ASP A 137 6.79 18.00 16.65
C ASP A 137 6.09 18.52 15.38
N ASN A 138 6.62 18.20 14.19
CA ASN A 138 6.11 18.67 12.90
C ASN A 138 5.78 17.52 11.92
N VAL A 139 6.04 16.26 12.29
CA VAL A 139 5.81 15.08 11.43
C VAL A 139 4.83 14.14 12.13
N GLY A 140 3.65 13.99 11.52
CA GLY A 140 2.64 13.02 11.90
C GLY A 140 2.48 11.94 10.83
N LEU A 141 2.23 10.71 11.28
CA LEU A 141 1.79 9.62 10.42
C LEU A 141 0.34 9.28 10.77
N GLN A 142 -0.56 9.35 9.79
CA GLN A 142 -1.95 8.96 9.94
C GLN A 142 -2.23 7.71 9.12
N ILE A 143 -2.40 6.58 9.81
CA ILE A 143 -2.78 5.34 9.16
C ILE A 143 -4.30 5.28 9.16
N ILE A 144 -4.87 5.64 8.01
CA ILE A 144 -6.29 5.42 7.72
C ILE A 144 -6.37 4.13 6.88
N PRO A 145 -7.09 3.09 7.32
CA PRO A 145 -7.10 1.80 6.63
C PRO A 145 -7.47 1.84 5.14
N ILE A 146 -8.39 2.74 4.72
CA ILE A 146 -8.74 2.90 3.31
C ILE A 146 -7.59 3.52 2.52
N ASN A 147 -6.89 4.51 3.09
CA ASN A 147 -5.71 5.11 2.47
C ASN A 147 -4.57 4.09 2.39
N LEU A 148 -4.40 3.23 3.40
CA LEU A 148 -3.42 2.15 3.39
C LEU A 148 -3.72 1.16 2.26
N LEU A 149 -4.99 0.76 2.09
CA LEU A 149 -5.40 -0.13 1.00
C LEU A 149 -5.15 0.52 -0.36
N LEU A 150 -5.56 1.77 -0.54
CA LEU A 150 -5.31 2.54 -1.76
C LEU A 150 -3.81 2.66 -2.05
N GLN A 151 -3.00 2.96 -1.03
CA GLN A 151 -1.55 3.06 -1.16
C GLN A 151 -0.93 1.75 -1.65
N ILE A 152 -1.32 0.62 -1.07
CA ILE A 152 -0.83 -0.71 -1.50
C ILE A 152 -1.29 -1.02 -2.92
N THR A 153 -2.57 -0.81 -3.23
CA THR A 153 -3.15 -1.12 -4.54
C THR A 153 -2.54 -0.27 -5.65
N VAL A 154 -2.51 1.06 -5.51
CA VAL A 154 -1.97 1.94 -6.55
C VAL A 154 -0.47 1.68 -6.74
N SER A 155 0.30 1.51 -5.66
CA SER A 155 1.73 1.18 -5.75
C SER A 155 1.96 -0.17 -6.43
N TYR A 156 1.11 -1.16 -6.17
CA TYR A 156 1.15 -2.46 -6.84
C TYR A 156 0.90 -2.33 -8.35
N LEU A 157 -0.14 -1.59 -8.76
CA LEU A 157 -0.47 -1.39 -10.18
C LEU A 157 0.67 -0.69 -10.93
N VAL A 158 1.26 0.35 -10.33
CA VAL A 158 2.38 1.07 -10.94
C VAL A 158 3.61 0.17 -11.05
N ALA A 159 3.94 -0.57 -9.99
CA ALA A 159 5.06 -1.51 -10.01
C ALA A 159 4.85 -2.63 -11.04
N PHE A 160 3.63 -3.15 -11.17
CA PHE A 160 3.27 -4.15 -12.17
C PHE A 160 3.49 -3.63 -13.59
N ASN A 161 2.98 -2.43 -13.90
CA ASN A 161 3.19 -1.79 -15.21
C ASN A 161 4.66 -1.58 -15.53
N MET A 162 5.46 -1.10 -14.58
CA MET A 162 6.90 -0.88 -14.77
C MET A 162 7.68 -2.18 -14.98
N THR A 163 7.23 -3.27 -14.35
CA THR A 163 7.83 -4.60 -14.49
C THR A 163 7.68 -5.15 -15.91
N ILE A 164 6.60 -4.77 -16.61
CA ILE A 164 6.36 -5.15 -18.01
C ILE A 164 7.06 -4.16 -18.96
N ALA A 165 6.94 -2.86 -18.70
CA ALA A 165 7.45 -1.82 -19.59
C ALA A 165 8.98 -1.79 -19.70
N ILE A 166 9.71 -1.88 -18.58
CA ILE A 166 11.18 -1.73 -18.60
C ILE A 166 11.86 -2.83 -19.44
N PRO A 167 11.54 -4.13 -19.28
CA PRO A 167 12.08 -5.17 -20.15
C PRO A 167 11.74 -4.95 -21.63
N ALA A 168 10.51 -4.56 -21.96
CA ALA A 168 10.09 -4.29 -23.34
C ALA A 168 10.88 -3.13 -23.97
N ILE A 169 11.06 -2.02 -23.24
CA ILE A 169 11.87 -0.88 -23.69
C ILE A 169 13.34 -1.28 -23.85
N SER A 170 13.86 -2.10 -22.93
CA SER A 170 15.25 -2.56 -23.01
C SER A 170 15.52 -3.47 -24.21
N LEU A 171 14.54 -4.29 -24.60
CA LEU A 171 14.58 -5.11 -25.81
C LEU A 171 14.50 -4.23 -27.06
N SER A 172 13.57 -3.27 -27.10
CA SER A 172 13.44 -2.31 -28.20
C SER A 172 14.72 -1.51 -28.42
N LYS A 173 15.36 -0.99 -27.35
CA LYS A 173 16.65 -0.29 -27.44
C LYS A 173 17.78 -1.20 -27.91
N LYS A 174 17.80 -2.47 -27.49
CA LYS A 174 18.83 -3.43 -27.90
C LYS A 174 18.72 -3.78 -29.39
N THR A 175 17.50 -3.88 -29.92
CA THR A 175 17.24 -4.17 -31.35
C THR A 175 17.40 -2.92 -32.22
N GLY A 176 17.00 -1.74 -31.74
CA GLY A 176 17.13 -0.46 -32.45
C GLY A 176 18.57 0.09 -32.53
N GLY A 177 19.48 -0.37 -31.67
CA GLY A 177 20.89 0.03 -31.68
C GLY A 177 21.79 -0.76 -32.65
N PHE A 178 21.28 -1.79 -33.34
CA PHE A 178 22.03 -2.62 -34.29
C PHE A 178 21.68 -2.31 -35.76
N CYS A 179 21.11 -1.13 -36.05
CA CYS A 179 20.91 -0.65 -37.42
C CYS A 179 21.94 0.43 -37.74
N GLY A 180 23.22 0.05 -37.72
CA GLY A 180 24.35 0.98 -37.87
C GLY A 180 25.66 0.27 -38.18
N THR A 181 25.66 -0.60 -39.19
CA THR A 181 26.78 -0.93 -40.10
C THR A 181 26.34 -2.08 -40.98
N GLY A 182 25.58 -1.76 -42.04
CA GLY A 182 25.49 -2.63 -43.20
C GLY A 182 26.78 -2.49 -43.99
N THR A 183 27.57 -3.55 -44.03
CA THR A 183 28.53 -3.83 -45.09
C THR A 183 27.85 -3.63 -46.44
N VAL A 184 28.24 -2.59 -47.18
CA VAL A 184 28.06 -2.52 -48.62
C VAL A 184 29.43 -2.83 -49.22
N SER A 185 29.51 -4.01 -49.82
CA SER A 185 30.55 -4.43 -50.75
C SER A 185 30.70 -3.43 -51.89
N GLY A 186 31.93 -2.99 -52.14
CA GLY A 186 32.38 -2.23 -53.29
C GLY A 186 33.88 -2.29 -53.37
#